data_AF-A0A3B9HGP3-F1
#
_entry.id   AF-A0A3B9HGP3-F1
#
_cell.length_a   1.000
_cell.length_b   1.000
_cell.length_c   1.000
_cell.angle_alpha   90.00
_cell.angle_beta   90.00
_cell.angle_gamma   90.00
#
_symmetry.space_group_name_H-M   'P 1'
#
loop_
_entity.id
_entity.type
_entity.pdbx_description
1 polymer ?
#
loop_
_entity_poly.entity_id
_entity_poly.type
_entity_poly.pdbx_seq_one_letter_code
_entity_poly.pdbx_strand_id
1 'polypeptide(L)'
;SLNKVISRLGLSTMGLIPPEEAINWPLDEHARAYMEHETRSYIEGDPDQVREGVLAASERYQTGDIGIVSNCYHFNQRIQSYALVAEYLIGSGSVKESAAISD
;
A
#
# COMPACT_ATOMS: atom_id res chain seq x y z
N SER A 1 8.67 6.34 0.70
CA SER A 1 8.92 6.67 -0.72
C SER A 1 10.17 7.54 -0.86
N LEU A 2 10.91 7.37 -1.96
CA LEU A 2 12.16 8.06 -2.27
C LEU A 2 12.04 9.60 -2.19
N ASN A 3 10.99 10.19 -2.77
CA ASN A 3 10.78 11.64 -2.74
C ASN A 3 10.66 12.23 -1.32
N LYS A 4 10.06 11.47 -0.38
CA LYS A 4 9.97 11.88 1.02
C LYS A 4 11.36 11.92 1.67
N VAL A 5 12.19 10.92 1.39
CA VAL A 5 13.56 10.81 1.90
C VAL A 5 14.42 11.96 1.37
N ILE A 6 14.36 12.21 0.06
CA ILE A 6 15.07 13.29 -0.61
C ILE A 6 14.73 14.66 0.00
N SER A 7 13.43 14.97 0.11
CA SER A 7 12.98 16.21 0.74
C SER A 7 13.43 16.33 2.19
N ARG A 8 13.35 15.24 2.97
CA ARG A 8 13.69 15.24 4.39
C ARG A 8 15.19 15.39 4.64
N LEU A 9 16.02 14.83 3.76
CA LEU A 9 17.48 14.93 3.82
C LEU A 9 18.03 16.23 3.19
N GLY A 10 17.16 17.10 2.68
CA GLY A 10 17.55 18.36 2.05
C GLY A 10 18.22 18.19 0.69
N LEU A 11 18.05 17.02 0.06
CA LEU A 11 18.50 16.77 -1.30
C LEU A 11 17.54 17.50 -2.25
N SER A 12 18.08 18.36 -3.11
CA SER A 12 17.26 19.18 -4.02
C SER A 12 17.02 18.45 -5.33
N THR A 13 15.74 18.29 -5.68
CA THR A 13 15.27 17.83 -7.00
C THR A 13 14.37 18.89 -7.61
N MET A 14 14.28 18.95 -8.93
CA MET A 14 13.34 19.83 -9.64
C MET A 14 11.90 19.27 -9.62
N GLY A 15 11.40 18.92 -8.42
CA GLY A 15 10.11 18.27 -8.22
C GLY A 15 10.23 16.76 -7.96
N LEU A 16 9.15 16.02 -8.25
CA LEU A 16 9.16 14.56 -8.10
C LEU A 16 10.09 13.94 -9.14
N ILE A 17 10.93 13.00 -8.72
CA ILE A 17 11.78 12.24 -9.63
C ILE A 17 10.91 11.31 -10.49
N PRO A 18 11.13 11.23 -11.82
CA PRO A 18 10.49 10.25 -12.68
C PRO A 18 10.80 8.80 -12.27
N PRO A 19 9.88 7.83 -12.47
CA PRO A 19 10.08 6.45 -12.05
C PRO A 19 11.37 5.79 -12.58
N GLU A 20 11.71 6.04 -13.84
CA GLU A 20 12.91 5.51 -14.51
C GLU A 20 14.22 5.96 -13.86
N GLU A 21 14.24 7.19 -13.32
CA GLU A 21 15.38 7.77 -12.64
C GLU A 21 15.40 7.37 -11.16
N ALA A 22 14.22 7.26 -10.54
CA ALA A 22 14.05 6.83 -9.15
C ALA A 22 14.59 5.41 -8.88
N ILE A 23 14.44 4.48 -9.83
CA ILE A 23 14.95 3.10 -9.72
C ILE A 23 16.47 3.06 -9.53
N ASN A 24 17.19 4.01 -10.14
CA ASN A 24 18.65 4.04 -10.15
C ASN A 24 19.21 5.15 -9.26
N TRP A 25 18.38 5.77 -8.41
CA TRP A 25 18.80 6.92 -7.62
C TRP A 25 19.89 6.54 -6.61
N PRO A 26 21.04 7.23 -6.59
CA PRO A 26 22.13 6.88 -5.68
C PRO A 26 21.79 7.31 -4.26
N LEU A 27 21.28 6.36 -3.47
CA LEU A 27 21.13 6.53 -2.02
C LEU A 27 22.42 6.09 -1.33
N ASP A 28 22.99 6.97 -0.52
CA ASP A 28 24.03 6.56 0.42
C ASP A 28 23.45 5.66 1.52
N GLU A 29 24.34 5.04 2.30
CA GLU A 29 23.95 4.06 3.31
C GLU A 29 23.03 4.65 4.39
N HIS A 30 23.26 5.92 4.76
CA HIS A 30 22.43 6.60 5.75
C HIS A 30 21.01 6.86 5.21
N ALA A 31 20.90 7.32 3.96
CA ALA A 31 19.62 7.55 3.30
C ALA A 31 18.84 6.25 3.08
N ARG A 32 19.53 5.16 2.74
CA ARG A 32 18.93 3.82 2.62
C ARG A 32 18.37 3.32 3.95
N ALA A 33 19.17 3.37 5.02
CA ALA A 33 18.73 2.97 6.35
C ALA A 33 17.56 3.82 6.86
N TYR A 34 17.59 5.13 6.60
CA TYR A 34 16.49 6.02 6.93
C TYR A 34 15.21 5.66 6.16
N MET A 35 15.32 5.38 4.86
CA MET A 35 14.19 4.96 4.03
C MET A 35 13.56 3.67 4.57
N GLU A 36 14.38 2.63 4.81
CA GLU A 36 13.93 1.35 5.35
C GLU A 36 13.23 1.51 6.70
N HIS A 37 13.78 2.35 7.58
CA HIS A 37 13.15 2.65 8.85
C HIS A 37 11.79 3.32 8.68
N GLU A 38 11.69 4.34 7.83
CA GLU A 38 10.45 5.09 7.60
C GLU A 38 9.35 4.26 6.94
N THR A 39 9.71 3.32 6.06
CA THR A 39 8.74 2.50 5.29
C THR A 39 8.50 1.12 5.88
N ARG A 40 9.10 0.77 7.04
CA ARG A 40 9.00 -0.57 7.66
C ARG A 40 7.59 -1.10 7.89
N SER A 41 6.60 -0.21 7.99
CA SER A 41 5.19 -0.55 8.20
C SER A 41 4.34 -0.38 6.95
N TYR A 42 4.94 0.01 5.82
CA TYR A 42 4.21 0.24 4.58
C TYR A 42 3.97 -1.12 3.92
N ILE A 43 2.78 -1.27 3.34
CA ILE A 43 2.42 -2.39 2.48
C ILE A 43 2.09 -1.74 1.14
N GLU A 44 2.98 -1.88 0.17
CA GLU A 44 2.90 -1.25 -1.15
C GLU A 44 3.43 -2.21 -2.21
N GLY A 45 2.87 -2.15 -3.42
CA GLY A 45 3.19 -3.07 -4.51
C GLY A 45 2.01 -3.26 -5.46
N ASP A 46 2.09 -4.32 -6.27
CA ASP A 46 0.94 -4.81 -7.02
C ASP A 46 -0.11 -5.46 -6.09
N PRO A 47 -1.33 -5.77 -6.59
CA PRO A 47 -2.39 -6.33 -5.75
C PRO A 47 -2.03 -7.62 -5.01
N ASP A 48 -1.24 -8.51 -5.62
CA ASP A 48 -0.84 -9.78 -5.00
C ASP A 48 0.16 -9.52 -3.86
N GLN A 49 1.13 -8.64 -4.08
CA GLN A 49 2.08 -8.21 -3.05
C GLN A 49 1.38 -7.52 -1.87
N VAL A 50 0.39 -6.66 -2.14
CA VAL A 50 -0.40 -6.00 -1.09
C VAL A 50 -1.20 -7.03 -0.30
N ARG A 51 -1.82 -8.01 -0.97
CA ARG A 51 -2.53 -9.11 -0.32
C ARG A 51 -1.62 -9.88 0.63
N GLU A 52 -0.45 -10.31 0.16
CA GLU A 52 0.53 -11.02 0.98
C GLU A 52 1.00 -10.17 2.18
N GLY A 53 1.25 -8.88 1.97
CA GLY A 53 1.64 -7.96 3.03
C GLY A 53 0.57 -7.78 4.11
N VAL A 54 -0.71 -7.71 3.71
CA VAL A 54 -1.85 -7.63 4.65
C VAL A 54 -1.95 -8.92 5.48
N LEU A 55 -1.83 -10.09 4.86
CA LEU A 55 -1.82 -11.38 5.56
C LEU A 55 -0.62 -11.49 6.52
N ALA A 56 0.57 -11.06 6.08
CA ALA A 56 1.76 -11.04 6.94
C ALA A 56 1.59 -10.09 8.14
N ALA A 57 0.87 -8.98 7.97
CA ALA A 57 0.54 -8.07 9.08
C ALA A 57 -0.46 -8.71 10.05
N SER A 58 -1.51 -9.38 9.54
CA SER A 58 -2.47 -10.16 10.33
C SER A 58 -1.76 -11.15 11.26
N GLU A 59 -0.82 -11.92 10.69
CA GLU A 59 0.02 -12.85 11.45
C GLU A 59 0.93 -12.13 12.44
N ARG A 60 1.64 -11.07 12.03
CA ARG A 60 2.52 -10.31 12.93
C ARG A 60 1.80 -9.78 14.16
N TYR A 61 0.58 -9.28 13.99
CA TYR A 61 -0.23 -8.70 15.06
C TYR A 61 -1.17 -9.71 15.73
N GLN A 62 -1.16 -10.98 15.29
CA GLN A 62 -1.95 -12.08 15.85
C GLN A 62 -3.45 -11.73 15.94
N THR A 63 -3.98 -11.16 14.85
CA THR A 63 -5.39 -10.80 14.73
C THR A 63 -5.91 -11.15 13.35
N GLY A 64 -7.14 -11.67 13.27
CA GLY A 64 -7.87 -11.84 12.01
C GLY A 64 -8.69 -10.61 11.62
N ASP A 65 -8.83 -9.65 12.52
CA ASP A 65 -9.63 -8.44 12.30
C ASP A 65 -8.79 -7.35 11.64
N ILE A 66 -9.05 -7.10 10.35
CA ILE A 66 -8.35 -6.09 9.56
C ILE A 66 -9.35 -5.02 9.11
N GLY A 67 -9.19 -3.80 9.64
CA GLY A 67 -9.97 -2.64 9.20
C GLY A 67 -9.30 -1.95 8.01
N ILE A 68 -10.04 -1.72 6.92
CA ILE A 68 -9.56 -1.01 5.73
C ILE A 68 -10.31 0.30 5.54
N VAL A 69 -9.57 1.41 5.52
CA VAL A 69 -10.10 2.75 5.30
C VAL A 69 -9.58 3.30 3.98
N SER A 70 -10.49 3.53 3.04
CA SER A 70 -10.16 4.09 1.72
C SER A 70 -10.45 5.58 1.67
N ASN A 71 -9.38 6.38 1.79
CA ASN A 71 -9.45 7.83 1.63
C ASN A 71 -9.51 8.19 0.14
N CYS A 72 -10.71 8.38 -0.38
CA CYS A 72 -10.95 8.80 -1.77
C CYS A 72 -11.75 10.10 -1.81
N TYR A 73 -11.42 10.98 -2.77
CA TYR A 73 -12.17 12.22 -2.99
C TYR A 73 -13.52 11.95 -3.66
N HIS A 74 -13.56 11.11 -4.69
CA HIS A 74 -14.81 10.75 -5.37
C HIS A 74 -15.43 9.47 -4.82
N PHE A 75 -16.76 9.46 -4.70
CA PHE A 75 -17.53 8.29 -4.25
C PHE A 75 -17.28 7.05 -5.12
N ASN A 76 -17.26 7.21 -6.44
CA ASN A 76 -17.04 6.08 -7.36
C ASN A 76 -15.65 5.43 -7.18
N GLN A 77 -14.62 6.22 -6.84
CA GLN A 77 -13.29 5.69 -6.54
C GLN A 77 -13.28 4.88 -5.24
N ARG A 78 -14.09 5.28 -4.25
CA ARG A 78 -14.25 4.51 -3.02
C ARG A 78 -14.90 3.15 -3.29
N ILE A 79 -15.94 3.11 -4.14
CA ILE A 79 -16.55 1.84 -4.58
C ILE A 79 -15.52 0.94 -5.26
N GLN A 80 -14.77 1.49 -6.22
CA GLN A 80 -13.73 0.74 -6.93
C GLN A 80 -12.65 0.21 -5.99
N SER A 81 -12.22 1.00 -5.01
CA SER A 81 -11.25 0.59 -3.99
C SER A 81 -11.75 -0.62 -3.19
N TYR A 82 -12.99 -0.60 -2.70
CA TYR A 82 -13.54 -1.73 -1.95
C TYR A 82 -13.80 -2.95 -2.82
N ALA A 83 -14.13 -2.78 -4.10
CA ALA A 83 -14.26 -3.89 -5.04
C ALA A 83 -12.92 -4.62 -5.23
N LEU A 84 -11.82 -3.89 -5.42
CA LEU A 84 -10.46 -4.46 -5.51
C LEU A 84 -10.06 -5.18 -4.23
N VAL A 85 -10.35 -4.58 -3.07
CA VAL A 85 -10.10 -5.22 -1.77
C VAL A 85 -10.86 -6.54 -1.65
N ALA A 86 -12.14 -6.57 -2.02
CA ALA A 86 -12.93 -7.79 -1.97
C ALA A 86 -12.39 -8.86 -2.93
N GLU A 87 -12.02 -8.47 -4.15
CA GLU A 87 -11.47 -9.36 -5.16
C GLU A 87 -10.16 -10.02 -4.72
N TYR A 88 -9.21 -9.24 -4.22
CA TYR A 88 -7.86 -9.72 -3.92
C TYR A 88 -7.69 -10.26 -2.49
N LEU A 89 -8.35 -9.68 -1.48
CA LEU A 89 -8.19 -10.17 -0.09
C LEU A 89 -9.16 -11.29 0.26
N ILE A 90 -10.40 -11.22 -0.24
CA ILE A 90 -11.47 -12.14 0.16
C ILE A 90 -11.69 -13.22 -0.92
N GLY A 91 -11.50 -12.86 -2.19
CA GLY A 91 -11.74 -13.74 -3.33
C GLY A 91 -13.18 -13.63 -3.85
N SER A 92 -13.33 -13.80 -5.17
CA SER A 92 -14.60 -13.69 -5.90
C SER A 92 -15.67 -14.73 -5.54
N GLY A 93 -15.31 -15.75 -4.74
CA GLY A 93 -16.24 -16.77 -4.22
C GLY A 93 -17.09 -16.31 -3.03
N SER A 94 -16.56 -15.46 -2.15
CA SER A 94 -17.23 -15.08 -0.89
C SER A 94 -18.18 -13.89 -0.99
N VAL A 95 -18.09 -13.09 -2.07
CA VAL A 95 -18.99 -11.92 -2.25
C VAL A 95 -20.43 -12.35 -2.56
N LYS A 96 -20.64 -13.52 -3.18
CA LYS A 96 -21.97 -14.03 -3.52
C LYS A 96 -22.79 -14.46 -2.30
N GLU A 97 -22.12 -14.85 -1.21
CA GLU A 97 -22.80 -15.36 -0.01
C GLU A 97 -23.34 -14.22 0.88
N SER A 98 -22.67 -13.06 0.90
CA SER A 98 -23.14 -11.87 1.62
C SER A 98 -24.35 -11.21 0.96
N ALA A 99 -24.39 -11.17 -0.38
CA ALA A 99 -25.53 -10.65 -1.13
C ALA A 99 -26.78 -11.53 -1.01
N ALA A 100 -26.63 -12.83 -0.75
CA ALA A 100 -27.74 -13.77 -0.57
C ALA A 100 -28.37 -13.73 0.83
N ILE A 101 -27.74 -13.07 1.80
CA ILE A 101 -28.26 -12.92 3.19
C ILE A 101 -29.06 -11.61 3.34
N SER A 102 -29.10 -10.77 2.30
CA SER A 102 -29.79 -9.46 2.30
C SER A 102 -31.11 -9.42 1.52
N ASP A 103 -31.60 -10.56 1.02
CA ASP A 103 -32.95 -10.76 0.44
C ASP A 103 -33.84 -11.60 1.38
#